data_AF-A0A117LMI6-F1
#
_entry.id   AF-A0A117LMI6-F1
#
_cell.length_a   1.000
_cell.length_b   1.000
_cell.length_c   1.000
_cell.angle_alpha   90.00
_cell.angle_beta   90.00
_cell.angle_gamma   90.00
#
_symmetry.space_group_name_H-M   'P 1'
#
loop_
_entity.id
_entity.type
_entity.pdbx_description
1 polymer ?
#
loop_
_entity_poly.entity_id
_entity_poly.type
_entity_poly.pdbx_seq_one_letter_code
_entity_poly.pdbx_strand_id
1 'polypeptide(L)'
;MKKTTILLLILLLFTSCSEDFLKPEPLSFLSPDGVLINKQGFDAVLISLRKDLSAEFIGQKNLIAHQFMTSEIGVPWLQLDYRQLTPTSDQYQQFVNQINTIFAIVKNANVIITRIDNENVTWTNEEEKNSILAEALWHRSYWYYRLIGSYGDLPFVQEEVTSAKLDYKTHSRWAILNKIQKDMEWSVEWLPESASPGVPNKAAGYQLLTKIYLANLEFDKAISSSTKIINNNKYELIKERFGAEMGEENKNVIWDLHRHQNKNIPINKETILAIVDRFEAPDGARS
;
A
#
# COMPACT_ATOMS: atom_id res chain seq x y z
N MET A 1 -15.29 66.35 28.99
CA MET A 1 -15.00 66.00 27.58
C MET A 1 -13.62 65.37 27.41
N LYS A 2 -12.50 65.99 27.82
CA LYS A 2 -11.15 65.38 27.68
C LYS A 2 -10.95 64.02 28.39
N LYS A 3 -11.54 63.81 29.58
CA LYS A 3 -11.45 62.53 30.31
C LYS A 3 -12.25 61.39 29.65
N THR A 4 -13.37 61.71 28.99
CA THR A 4 -14.20 60.75 28.26
C THR A 4 -13.53 60.28 26.96
N THR A 5 -12.79 61.17 26.28
CA THR A 5 -12.03 60.83 25.07
C THR A 5 -10.85 59.90 25.36
N ILE A 6 -10.16 60.09 26.48
CA ILE A 6 -9.03 59.22 26.89
C ILE A 6 -9.53 57.82 27.27
N LEU A 7 -10.68 57.72 27.94
CA LEU A 7 -11.28 56.43 28.30
C LEU A 7 -11.70 55.63 27.06
N LEU A 8 -12.23 56.32 26.03
CA LEU A 8 -12.60 55.71 24.75
C LEU A 8 -11.36 55.21 23.97
N LEU A 9 -10.25 55.95 24.04
CA LEU A 9 -8.98 55.58 23.39
C LEU A 9 -8.31 54.37 24.06
N ILE A 10 -8.45 54.23 25.38
CA ILE A 10 -7.95 53.07 26.14
C ILE A 10 -8.78 51.82 25.85
N LEU A 11 -10.09 51.95 25.62
CA LEU A 11 -10.96 50.82 25.28
C LEU A 11 -10.64 50.22 23.90
N LEU A 12 -10.11 51.03 22.97
CA LEU A 12 -9.65 50.61 21.64
C LEU A 12 -8.31 49.84 21.68
N LEU A 13 -7.55 49.92 22.77
CA LEU A 13 -6.29 49.16 22.92
C LEU A 13 -6.52 47.70 23.34
N PHE A 14 -7.73 47.33 23.74
CA PHE A 14 -8.10 45.96 24.10
C PHE A 14 -8.86 45.21 23.00
N THR A 15 -9.11 45.84 21.84
CA THR A 15 -9.70 45.17 20.67
C THR A 15 -8.58 44.59 19.79
N SER A 16 -7.75 43.72 20.35
CA SER A 16 -6.90 42.83 19.55
C SER A 16 -7.78 41.68 19.09
N CYS A 17 -7.83 41.39 17.79
CA CYS A 17 -8.39 40.12 17.33
C CYS A 17 -7.63 38.99 18.02
N SER A 18 -8.34 37.96 18.50
CA SER A 18 -7.68 36.76 19.00
C SER A 18 -6.87 36.14 17.85
N GLU A 19 -5.72 35.54 18.15
CA GLU A 19 -4.92 34.83 17.14
C GLU A 19 -5.71 33.72 16.45
N ASP A 20 -6.78 33.22 17.09
CA ASP A 20 -7.69 32.24 16.49
C ASP A 20 -8.46 32.77 15.27
N PHE A 21 -8.71 34.09 15.17
CA PHE A 21 -9.28 34.69 13.95
C PHE A 21 -8.31 34.60 12.75
N LEU A 22 -7.00 34.50 13.02
CA LEU A 22 -5.96 34.43 12.00
C LEU A 22 -5.63 32.99 11.59
N LYS A 23 -6.27 31.98 12.20
CA LYS A 23 -6.09 30.57 11.82
C LYS A 23 -7.08 30.24 10.70
N PRO A 24 -6.61 30.07 9.44
CA PRO A 24 -7.51 29.71 8.36
C PRO A 24 -8.02 28.29 8.59
N GLU A 25 -9.34 28.13 8.73
CA GLU A 25 -9.98 26.81 8.68
C GLU A 25 -10.11 26.38 7.21
N PRO A 26 -9.49 25.27 6.79
CA PRO A 26 -9.63 24.77 5.44
C PRO A 26 -11.03 24.13 5.29
N LEU A 27 -12.01 24.93 4.91
CA LEU A 27 -13.40 24.46 4.71
C LEU A 27 -13.62 23.76 3.36
N SER A 28 -12.71 23.97 2.40
CA SER A 28 -12.82 23.48 1.02
C SER A 28 -11.96 22.25 0.71
N PHE A 29 -11.07 21.86 1.62
CA PHE A 29 -10.29 20.63 1.50
C PHE A 29 -10.03 20.04 2.88
N LEU A 30 -10.01 18.72 2.93
CA LEU A 30 -9.69 17.98 4.13
C LEU A 30 -8.19 18.12 4.44
N SER A 31 -7.84 18.84 5.50
CA SER A 31 -6.45 18.90 5.96
C SER A 31 -6.08 17.58 6.66
N PRO A 32 -4.84 17.09 6.50
CA PRO A 32 -4.37 15.91 7.23
C PRO A 32 -4.57 16.03 8.75
N ASP A 33 -4.44 17.23 9.31
CA ASP A 33 -4.58 17.51 10.75
C ASP A 33 -6.04 17.40 11.23
N GLY A 34 -7.01 17.67 10.36
CA GLY A 34 -8.44 17.53 10.65
C GLY A 34 -9.02 16.14 10.35
N VAL A 35 -8.36 15.35 9.49
CA VAL A 35 -8.83 14.00 9.12
C VAL A 35 -8.21 12.92 9.98
N LEU A 36 -6.90 12.97 10.23
CA LEU A 36 -6.15 11.90 10.89
C LEU A 36 -6.23 12.05 12.41
N ILE A 37 -7.46 11.94 12.94
CA ILE A 37 -7.77 12.09 14.37
C ILE A 37 -8.46 10.85 14.96
N ASN A 38 -8.91 9.92 14.12
CA ASN A 38 -9.59 8.69 14.53
C ASN A 38 -9.42 7.61 13.45
N LYS A 39 -9.86 6.38 13.78
CA LYS A 39 -9.79 5.22 12.88
C LYS A 39 -10.33 5.51 11.47
N GLN A 40 -11.49 6.16 11.35
CA GLN A 40 -12.12 6.43 10.04
C GLN A 40 -11.23 7.32 9.16
N GLY A 41 -10.54 8.29 9.76
CA GLY A 41 -9.57 9.13 9.06
C GLY A 41 -8.38 8.35 8.51
N PHE A 42 -7.81 7.46 9.32
CA PHE A 42 -6.71 6.59 8.88
C PHE A 42 -7.16 5.55 7.85
N ASP A 43 -8.35 4.97 8.02
CA ASP A 43 -8.94 4.06 7.03
C ASP A 43 -9.10 4.73 5.66
N ALA A 44 -9.44 6.01 5.59
CA ALA A 44 -9.54 6.74 4.33
C ALA A 44 -8.21 6.80 3.55
N VAL A 45 -7.08 6.90 4.27
CA VAL A 45 -5.76 6.83 3.65
C VAL A 45 -5.42 5.40 3.25
N LEU A 46 -5.76 4.39 4.06
CA LEU A 46 -5.60 2.98 3.69
C LEU A 46 -6.40 2.60 2.44
N ILE A 47 -7.62 3.12 2.27
CA ILE A 47 -8.41 2.92 1.04
C ILE A 47 -7.63 3.41 -0.19
N SER A 48 -6.95 4.54 -0.08
CA SER A 48 -6.09 5.04 -1.17
C SER A 48 -4.92 4.08 -1.44
N LEU A 49 -4.25 3.59 -0.40
CA LEU A 49 -3.16 2.62 -0.53
C LEU A 49 -3.61 1.27 -1.13
N ARG A 50 -4.79 0.79 -0.76
CA ARG A 50 -5.41 -0.41 -1.34
C ARG A 50 -5.70 -0.22 -2.82
N LYS A 51 -6.27 0.93 -3.19
CA LYS A 51 -6.48 1.31 -4.59
C LYS A 51 -5.17 1.42 -5.36
N ASP A 52 -4.11 1.95 -4.75
CA ASP A 52 -2.80 2.09 -5.39
C ASP A 52 -2.20 0.73 -5.79
N LEU A 53 -2.61 -0.39 -5.18
CA LEU A 53 -2.25 -1.73 -5.64
C LEU A 53 -2.77 -2.03 -7.05
N SER A 54 -3.82 -1.35 -7.53
CA SER A 54 -4.28 -1.50 -8.91
C SER A 54 -3.23 -1.09 -9.93
N ALA A 55 -2.41 -0.08 -9.64
CA ALA A 55 -1.33 0.36 -10.53
C ALA A 55 -0.32 -0.76 -10.82
N GLU A 56 -0.25 -1.74 -9.93
CA GLU A 56 0.62 -2.89 -10.07
C GLU A 56 0.23 -3.82 -11.22
N PHE A 57 -1.07 -4.12 -11.34
CA PHE A 57 -1.58 -5.22 -12.17
C PHE A 57 -2.56 -4.77 -13.25
N ILE A 58 -3.11 -3.56 -13.15
CA ILE A 58 -4.20 -3.08 -14.00
C ILE A 58 -3.69 -2.03 -14.99
N GLY A 59 -4.19 -2.12 -16.22
CA GLY A 59 -3.77 -1.25 -17.33
C GLY A 59 -2.69 -1.87 -18.22
N GLN A 60 -2.54 -1.31 -19.41
CA GLN A 60 -1.67 -1.85 -20.47
C GLN A 60 -0.17 -1.81 -20.10
N LYS A 61 0.25 -0.81 -19.31
CA LYS A 61 1.63 -0.58 -18.89
C LYS A 61 1.72 -0.52 -17.35
N ASN A 62 1.11 -1.52 -16.71
CA ASN A 62 1.16 -1.64 -15.26
C ASN A 62 2.60 -1.89 -14.76
N LEU A 63 2.83 -1.65 -13.46
CA LEU A 63 4.18 -1.69 -12.89
C LEU A 63 4.81 -3.09 -12.95
N ILE A 64 4.00 -4.17 -12.84
CA ILE A 64 4.54 -5.53 -12.92
C ILE A 64 4.98 -5.92 -14.33
N ALA A 65 4.28 -5.46 -15.36
CA ALA A 65 4.62 -5.77 -16.75
C ALA A 65 6.00 -5.22 -17.11
N HIS A 66 6.36 -4.02 -16.64
CA HIS A 66 7.69 -3.45 -16.85
C HIS A 66 8.79 -4.27 -16.19
N GLN A 67 8.53 -4.84 -15.00
CA GLN A 67 9.46 -5.76 -14.33
C GLN A 67 9.58 -7.09 -15.09
N PHE A 68 8.47 -7.73 -15.47
CA PHE A 68 8.49 -9.01 -16.18
C PHE A 68 9.13 -8.94 -17.55
N MET A 69 8.98 -7.82 -18.25
CA MET A 69 9.65 -7.59 -19.52
C MET A 69 11.19 -7.64 -19.40
N THR A 70 11.75 -7.25 -18.25
CA THR A 70 13.20 -7.34 -18.00
C THR A 70 13.67 -8.73 -17.56
N SER A 71 12.75 -9.67 -17.41
CA SER A 71 13.01 -11.05 -16.99
C SER A 71 12.81 -12.04 -18.13
N GLU A 72 13.20 -13.30 -17.91
CA GLU A 72 13.00 -14.40 -18.85
C GLU A 72 11.52 -14.76 -19.06
N ILE A 73 10.61 -14.30 -18.20
CA ILE A 73 9.16 -14.48 -18.37
C ILE A 73 8.69 -13.73 -19.63
N GLY A 74 9.29 -12.55 -19.90
CA GLY A 74 8.93 -11.69 -21.02
C GLY A 74 7.50 -11.16 -20.96
N VAL A 75 7.21 -10.12 -21.75
CA VAL A 75 5.84 -9.66 -21.97
C VAL A 75 5.64 -9.52 -23.48
N PRO A 76 4.81 -10.35 -24.13
CA PRO A 76 4.75 -10.40 -25.60
C PRO A 76 4.30 -9.09 -26.27
N TRP A 77 3.64 -8.21 -25.52
CA TRP A 77 3.15 -6.90 -25.97
C TRP A 77 4.09 -5.73 -25.66
N LEU A 78 5.08 -5.94 -24.78
CA LEU A 78 6.04 -4.95 -24.33
C LEU A 78 7.43 -5.56 -24.50
N GLN A 79 8.02 -5.37 -25.68
CA GLN A 79 9.36 -5.87 -25.95
C GLN A 79 10.40 -4.92 -25.36
N LEU A 80 11.37 -5.47 -24.63
CA LEU A 80 12.53 -4.72 -24.18
C LEU A 80 13.47 -4.47 -25.36
N ASP A 81 13.67 -3.21 -25.73
CA ASP A 81 14.81 -2.83 -26.57
C ASP A 81 15.93 -2.30 -25.68
N TYR A 82 16.87 -3.18 -25.32
CA TYR A 82 18.01 -2.83 -24.48
C TYR A 82 18.90 -1.73 -25.09
N ARG A 83 18.80 -1.48 -26.41
CA ARG A 83 19.55 -0.40 -27.08
C ARG A 83 18.95 0.97 -26.81
N GLN A 84 17.67 1.03 -26.47
CA GLN A 84 16.93 2.26 -26.18
C GLN A 84 16.66 2.46 -24.69
N LEU A 85 16.91 1.43 -23.88
CA LEU A 85 16.81 1.52 -22.43
C LEU A 85 17.98 2.36 -21.90
N THR A 86 17.68 3.60 -21.49
CA THR A 86 18.65 4.45 -20.80
C THR A 86 18.15 4.74 -19.39
N PRO A 87 19.05 5.01 -18.42
CA PRO A 87 18.64 5.39 -17.06
C PRO A 87 17.82 6.67 -16.96
N THR A 88 17.64 7.41 -18.07
CA THR A 88 17.06 8.76 -18.10
C THR A 88 15.88 8.90 -19.06
N SER A 89 15.47 7.85 -19.78
CA SER A 89 14.37 7.94 -20.75
C SER A 89 13.32 6.86 -20.53
N ASP A 90 12.06 7.31 -20.59
CA ASP A 90 10.88 6.46 -20.44
C ASP A 90 10.05 6.34 -21.74
N GLN A 91 10.71 6.43 -22.89
CA GLN A 91 10.01 6.59 -24.18
C GLN A 91 9.06 5.41 -24.47
N TYR A 92 9.50 4.19 -24.20
CA TYR A 92 8.69 2.97 -24.40
C TYR A 92 8.41 2.24 -23.09
N GLN A 93 9.36 2.28 -22.15
CA GLN A 93 9.35 1.59 -20.86
C GLN A 93 9.38 2.59 -19.73
N GLN A 94 8.62 2.38 -18.65
CA GLN A 94 8.35 3.42 -17.66
C GLN A 94 9.15 3.21 -16.36
N PHE A 95 10.47 3.09 -16.43
CA PHE A 95 11.29 2.86 -15.22
C PHE A 95 11.44 4.13 -14.39
N VAL A 96 11.75 5.27 -15.00
CA VAL A 96 11.90 6.56 -14.30
C VAL A 96 10.57 7.01 -13.66
N ASN A 97 9.45 6.77 -14.34
CA ASN A 97 8.12 7.07 -13.82
C ASN A 97 7.66 6.05 -12.78
N GLN A 98 8.03 4.76 -12.92
CA GLN A 98 7.70 3.73 -11.95
C GLN A 98 8.29 4.04 -10.58
N ILE A 99 9.57 4.43 -10.50
CA ILE A 99 10.18 4.78 -9.20
C ILE A 99 9.46 5.97 -8.55
N ASN A 100 9.12 7.01 -9.33
CA ASN A 100 8.38 8.18 -8.84
C ASN A 100 6.97 7.79 -8.36
N THR A 101 6.25 6.98 -9.14
CA THR A 101 4.91 6.48 -8.80
C THR A 101 4.95 5.71 -7.48
N ILE A 102 5.90 4.78 -7.35
CA ILE A 102 5.99 3.95 -6.14
C ILE A 102 6.38 4.79 -4.91
N PHE A 103 7.30 5.74 -5.02
CA PHE A 103 7.61 6.65 -3.91
C PHE A 103 6.43 7.54 -3.53
N ALA A 104 5.57 7.94 -4.48
CA ALA A 104 4.33 8.66 -4.18
C ALA A 104 3.36 7.80 -3.35
N ILE A 105 3.31 6.48 -3.59
CA ILE A 105 2.50 5.55 -2.80
C ILE A 105 3.12 5.32 -1.41
N VAL A 106 4.45 5.11 -1.33
CA VAL A 106 5.18 4.98 -0.06
C VAL A 106 4.98 6.20 0.83
N LYS A 107 4.95 7.40 0.25
CA LYS A 107 4.65 8.64 0.98
C LYS A 107 3.29 8.54 1.71
N ASN A 108 2.25 8.02 1.07
CA ASN A 108 0.93 7.89 1.68
C ASN A 108 0.94 6.91 2.87
N ALA A 109 1.71 5.81 2.79
CA ALA A 109 1.90 4.91 3.92
C ALA A 109 2.65 5.58 5.07
N ASN A 110 3.66 6.38 4.77
CA ASN A 110 4.42 7.11 5.78
C ASN A 110 3.59 8.18 6.51
N VAL A 111 2.56 8.76 5.88
CA VAL A 111 1.61 9.65 6.56
C VAL A 111 0.93 8.93 7.72
N ILE A 112 0.43 7.71 7.48
CA ILE A 112 -0.19 6.88 8.54
C ILE A 112 0.85 6.56 9.62
N ILE A 113 2.01 6.01 9.21
CA ILE A 113 3.05 5.53 10.12
C ILE A 113 3.58 6.65 11.03
N THR A 114 3.69 7.88 10.51
CA THR A 114 4.19 9.03 11.27
C THR A 114 3.14 9.58 12.23
N ARG A 115 1.88 9.62 11.81
CA ARG A 115 0.81 10.33 12.54
C ARG A 115 0.00 9.43 13.47
N ILE A 116 0.16 8.11 13.41
CA ILE A 116 -0.60 7.13 14.21
C ILE A 116 -0.52 7.38 15.73
N ASP A 117 0.58 8.01 16.17
CA ASP A 117 0.88 8.32 17.57
C ASP A 117 0.67 9.79 17.95
N ASN A 118 0.11 10.61 17.06
CA ASN A 118 -0.11 12.01 17.36
C ASN A 118 -1.11 12.19 18.52
N GLU A 119 -0.89 13.19 19.36
CA GLU A 119 -1.68 13.45 20.57
C GLU A 119 -3.17 13.70 20.31
N ASN A 120 -3.53 14.20 19.11
CA ASN A 120 -4.89 14.45 18.70
C ASN A 120 -5.62 13.20 18.14
N VAL A 121 -4.93 12.05 18.08
CA VAL A 121 -5.51 10.79 17.58
C VAL A 121 -6.15 10.02 18.72
N THR A 122 -7.42 9.66 18.52
CA THR A 122 -8.16 8.79 19.44
C THR A 122 -8.31 7.40 18.83
N TRP A 123 -7.85 6.40 19.57
CA TRP A 123 -8.02 4.98 19.25
C TRP A 123 -8.96 4.34 20.27
N THR A 124 -9.82 3.43 19.82
CA THR A 124 -10.72 2.68 20.71
C THR A 124 -9.93 1.75 21.64
N ASN A 125 -8.87 1.14 21.12
CA ASN A 125 -7.94 0.26 21.84
C ASN A 125 -6.63 0.12 21.06
N GLU A 126 -5.65 -0.55 21.65
CA GLU A 126 -4.33 -0.76 21.03
C GLU A 126 -4.38 -1.68 19.81
N GLU A 127 -5.29 -2.67 19.80
CA GLU A 127 -5.45 -3.60 18.67
C GLU A 127 -5.93 -2.87 17.40
N GLU A 128 -6.86 -1.93 17.53
CA GLU A 128 -7.35 -1.09 16.44
C GLU A 128 -6.21 -0.27 15.82
N LYS A 129 -5.44 0.40 16.67
CA LYS A 129 -4.25 1.15 16.26
C LYS A 129 -3.23 0.25 15.56
N ASN A 130 -2.91 -0.88 16.16
CA ASN A 130 -1.87 -1.77 15.65
C ASN A 130 -2.29 -2.42 14.33
N SER A 131 -3.57 -2.74 14.14
CA SER A 131 -4.09 -3.24 12.86
C SER A 131 -3.92 -2.20 11.74
N ILE A 132 -4.17 -0.91 12.01
CA ILE A 132 -3.98 0.17 11.03
C ILE A 132 -2.49 0.33 10.69
N LEU A 133 -1.63 0.36 11.72
CA LEU A 133 -0.18 0.47 11.53
C LEU A 133 0.35 -0.73 10.72
N ALA A 134 -0.11 -1.93 11.03
CA ALA A 134 0.33 -3.16 10.39
C ALA A 134 0.01 -3.18 8.89
N GLU A 135 -1.16 -2.69 8.49
CA GLU A 135 -1.54 -2.57 7.09
C GLU A 135 -0.73 -1.49 6.36
N ALA A 136 -0.50 -0.33 6.99
CA ALA A 136 0.35 0.71 6.40
C ALA A 136 1.80 0.22 6.19
N LEU A 137 2.35 -0.50 7.17
CA LEU A 137 3.65 -1.15 7.07
C LEU A 137 3.68 -2.24 6.00
N TRP A 138 2.59 -3.00 5.81
CA TRP A 138 2.46 -3.97 4.74
C TRP A 138 2.57 -3.29 3.37
N HIS A 139 1.83 -2.19 3.15
CA HIS A 139 1.90 -1.45 1.89
C HIS A 139 3.29 -0.87 1.65
N ARG A 140 3.90 -0.22 2.64
CA ARG A 140 5.27 0.30 2.51
C ARG A 140 6.26 -0.81 2.16
N SER A 141 6.18 -1.93 2.87
CA SER A 141 7.07 -3.09 2.68
C SER A 141 6.89 -3.71 1.30
N TYR A 142 5.64 -3.84 0.82
CA TYR A 142 5.32 -4.33 -0.51
C TYR A 142 6.00 -3.49 -1.58
N TRP A 143 5.83 -2.17 -1.51
CA TRP A 143 6.37 -1.24 -2.50
C TRP A 143 7.89 -1.16 -2.50
N TYR A 144 8.53 -1.20 -1.33
CA TYR A 144 9.99 -1.31 -1.25
C TYR A 144 10.49 -2.65 -1.79
N TYR A 145 9.87 -3.78 -1.41
CA TYR A 145 10.21 -5.10 -1.93
C TYR A 145 10.16 -5.14 -3.46
N ARG A 146 9.20 -4.44 -4.05
CA ARG A 146 9.06 -4.29 -5.49
C ARG A 146 10.16 -3.46 -6.13
N LEU A 147 10.54 -2.34 -5.52
CA LEU A 147 11.60 -1.47 -6.03
C LEU A 147 13.00 -2.10 -5.94
N ILE A 148 13.35 -2.72 -4.81
CA ILE A 148 14.71 -3.26 -4.61
C ILE A 148 15.09 -4.33 -5.65
N GLY A 149 14.10 -5.05 -6.20
CA GLY A 149 14.32 -6.06 -7.23
C GLY A 149 14.83 -5.45 -8.54
N SER A 150 14.35 -4.25 -8.88
CA SER A 150 14.64 -3.59 -10.16
C SER A 150 15.72 -2.52 -10.05
N TYR A 151 15.83 -1.83 -8.92
CA TYR A 151 16.73 -0.67 -8.75
C TYR A 151 17.91 -0.93 -7.79
N GLY A 152 17.86 -1.99 -6.98
CA GLY A 152 18.89 -2.28 -5.99
C GLY A 152 18.87 -1.29 -4.82
N ASP A 153 19.89 -0.45 -4.75
CA ASP A 153 20.10 0.49 -3.64
C ASP A 153 19.26 1.76 -3.83
N LEU A 154 18.51 2.14 -2.80
CA LEU A 154 17.48 3.18 -2.88
C LEU A 154 17.44 4.02 -1.60
N PRO A 155 16.93 5.26 -1.64
CA PRO A 155 16.55 5.96 -0.42
C PRO A 155 15.47 5.18 0.34
N PHE A 156 15.55 5.17 1.68
CA PHE A 156 14.52 4.59 2.54
C PHE A 156 13.86 5.69 3.36
N VAL A 157 12.73 6.17 2.88
CA VAL A 157 11.90 7.19 3.53
C VAL A 157 11.04 6.50 4.59
N GLN A 158 11.29 6.79 5.86
CA GLN A 158 10.62 6.16 7.02
C GLN A 158 9.40 6.93 7.50
N GLU A 159 9.36 8.23 7.22
CA GLU A 159 8.46 9.20 7.83
C GLU A 159 7.83 10.07 6.75
N GLU A 160 6.79 10.79 7.13
CA GLU A 160 6.12 11.77 6.29
C GLU A 160 7.10 12.89 5.89
N VAL A 161 7.11 13.24 4.60
CA VAL A 161 7.91 14.34 4.08
C VAL A 161 7.07 15.62 4.14
N THR A 162 7.37 16.50 5.10
CA THR A 162 6.60 17.74 5.37
C THR A 162 7.16 18.97 4.66
N SER A 163 8.35 18.89 4.08
CA SER A 163 9.00 19.99 3.35
C SER A 163 9.85 19.48 2.19
N ALA A 164 10.23 20.38 1.29
CA ALA A 164 11.07 20.03 0.14
C ALA A 164 12.43 19.52 0.62
N LYS A 165 12.75 18.28 0.25
CA LYS A 165 14.02 17.61 0.58
C LYS A 165 14.67 17.11 -0.71
N LEU A 166 15.95 17.42 -0.91
CA LEU A 166 16.70 17.11 -2.13
C LEU A 166 17.95 16.25 -1.88
N ASP A 167 18.33 16.04 -0.63
CA ASP A 167 19.61 15.44 -0.21
C ASP A 167 19.49 13.96 0.19
N TYR A 168 18.51 13.25 -0.37
CA TYR A 168 18.28 11.82 -0.10
C TYR A 168 19.56 11.00 -0.33
N LYS A 169 19.83 10.10 0.61
CA LYS A 169 20.92 9.11 0.53
C LYS A 169 20.34 7.74 0.32
N THR A 170 21.02 6.95 -0.50
CA THR A 170 20.65 5.56 -0.72
C THR A 170 21.12 4.70 0.44
N HIS A 171 20.36 3.65 0.72
CA HIS A 171 20.73 2.54 1.57
C HIS A 171 20.92 1.30 0.70
N SER A 172 21.80 0.39 1.15
CA SER A 172 21.98 -0.88 0.46
C SER A 172 20.66 -1.66 0.37
N ARG A 173 20.47 -2.43 -0.71
CA ARG A 173 19.31 -3.33 -0.86
C ARG A 173 19.09 -4.23 0.36
N TRP A 174 20.18 -4.67 0.99
CA TRP A 174 20.17 -5.54 2.17
C TRP A 174 19.68 -4.81 3.42
N ALA A 175 20.08 -3.55 3.61
CA ALA A 175 19.56 -2.74 4.71
C ALA A 175 18.04 -2.50 4.56
N ILE A 176 17.58 -2.25 3.33
CA ILE A 176 16.15 -2.09 3.03
C ILE A 176 15.40 -3.40 3.30
N LEU A 177 15.89 -4.53 2.78
CA LEU A 177 15.32 -5.86 3.04
C LEU A 177 15.19 -6.15 4.54
N ASN A 178 16.25 -5.92 5.31
CA ASN A 178 16.25 -6.13 6.75
C ASN A 178 15.25 -5.23 7.48
N LYS A 179 15.02 -4.01 7.00
CA LYS A 179 14.04 -3.10 7.58
C LYS A 179 12.61 -3.55 7.26
N ILE A 180 12.30 -3.87 6.00
CA ILE A 180 10.95 -4.35 5.64
C ILE A 180 10.66 -5.74 6.22
N GLN A 181 11.69 -6.56 6.46
CA GLN A 181 11.53 -7.82 7.20
C GLN A 181 11.04 -7.55 8.62
N LYS A 182 11.68 -6.65 9.36
CA LYS A 182 11.28 -6.29 10.73
C LYS A 182 9.89 -5.67 10.77
N ASP A 183 9.57 -4.78 9.82
CA ASP A 183 8.24 -4.19 9.70
C ASP A 183 7.19 -5.30 9.49
N MET A 184 7.47 -6.26 8.60
CA MET A 184 6.56 -7.36 8.31
C MET A 184 6.47 -8.42 9.41
N GLU A 185 7.57 -8.73 10.11
CA GLU A 185 7.59 -9.59 11.30
C GLU A 185 6.67 -9.05 12.40
N TRP A 186 6.60 -7.73 12.56
CA TRP A 186 5.64 -7.10 13.46
C TRP A 186 4.22 -7.06 12.87
N SER A 187 4.06 -6.64 11.61
CA SER A 187 2.74 -6.49 10.98
C SER A 187 1.91 -7.77 10.99
N VAL A 188 2.52 -8.93 10.74
CA VAL A 188 1.78 -10.20 10.66
C VAL A 188 1.15 -10.63 11.98
N GLU A 189 1.58 -10.07 13.11
CA GLU A 189 0.96 -10.34 14.41
C GLU A 189 -0.36 -9.56 14.59
N TRP A 190 -0.49 -8.42 13.90
CA TRP A 190 -1.61 -7.47 14.06
C TRP A 190 -2.55 -7.37 12.86
N LEU A 191 -2.15 -7.91 11.70
CA LEU A 191 -3.06 -8.02 10.55
C LEU A 191 -4.25 -8.94 10.89
N PRO A 192 -5.46 -8.62 10.40
CA PRO A 192 -6.66 -9.40 10.71
C PRO A 192 -6.61 -10.78 10.04
N GLU A 193 -7.25 -11.77 10.66
CA GLU A 193 -7.32 -13.15 10.11
C GLU A 193 -8.14 -13.22 8.82
N SER A 194 -9.16 -12.39 8.69
CA SER A 194 -10.01 -12.25 7.52
C SER A 194 -10.22 -10.77 7.25
N ALA A 195 -10.26 -10.37 5.98
CA ALA A 195 -10.54 -9.00 5.59
C ALA A 195 -11.45 -9.00 4.35
N SER A 196 -12.05 -7.86 4.07
CA SER A 196 -12.79 -7.64 2.82
C SER A 196 -11.86 -7.83 1.61
N PRO A 197 -12.40 -8.18 0.43
CA PRO A 197 -11.61 -8.24 -0.80
C PRO A 197 -10.77 -6.99 -1.03
N GLY A 198 -9.52 -7.16 -1.47
CA GLY A 198 -8.58 -6.05 -1.70
C GLY A 198 -7.88 -5.53 -0.45
N VAL A 199 -8.27 -5.96 0.75
CA VAL A 199 -7.59 -5.58 2.01
C VAL A 199 -6.55 -6.64 2.39
N PRO A 200 -5.29 -6.28 2.65
CA PRO A 200 -4.27 -7.21 3.13
C PRO A 200 -4.68 -7.82 4.48
N ASN A 201 -4.79 -9.15 4.53
CA ASN A 201 -5.00 -9.89 5.76
C ASN A 201 -3.71 -10.59 6.22
N LYS A 202 -3.75 -11.33 7.33
CA LYS A 202 -2.60 -12.04 7.88
C LYS A 202 -1.94 -13.02 6.89
N ALA A 203 -2.71 -13.67 6.03
CA ALA A 203 -2.16 -14.56 5.00
C ALA A 203 -1.41 -13.78 3.90
N ALA A 204 -1.94 -12.64 3.46
CA ALA A 204 -1.23 -11.73 2.56
C ALA A 204 0.05 -11.18 3.20
N GLY A 205 0.03 -10.93 4.51
CA GLY A 205 1.20 -10.57 5.30
C GLY A 205 2.27 -11.67 5.31
N TYR A 206 1.90 -12.90 5.65
CA TYR A 206 2.84 -14.02 5.63
C TYR A 206 3.35 -14.34 4.23
N GLN A 207 2.56 -14.12 3.18
CA GLN A 207 3.00 -14.34 1.81
C GLN A 207 4.11 -13.37 1.41
N LEU A 208 3.93 -12.09 1.74
CA LEU A 208 4.96 -11.07 1.50
C LEU A 208 6.20 -11.33 2.38
N LEU A 209 6.00 -11.64 3.66
CA LEU A 209 7.10 -11.94 4.58
C LEU A 209 7.92 -13.17 4.13
N THR A 210 7.25 -14.20 3.61
CA THR A 210 7.93 -15.37 3.03
C THR A 210 8.85 -14.96 1.87
N LYS A 211 8.38 -14.08 0.98
CA LYS A 211 9.19 -13.56 -0.13
C LYS A 211 10.39 -12.75 0.37
N ILE A 212 10.20 -11.94 1.41
CA ILE A 212 11.27 -11.16 2.03
C ILE A 212 12.32 -12.09 2.68
N TYR A 213 11.90 -13.10 3.42
CA TYR A 213 12.82 -14.10 4.00
C TYR A 213 13.60 -14.84 2.92
N LEU A 214 12.96 -15.23 1.81
CA LEU A 214 13.65 -15.84 0.67
C LEU A 214 14.67 -14.87 0.06
N ALA A 215 14.32 -13.60 -0.10
CA ALA A 215 15.25 -12.58 -0.60
C ALA A 215 16.45 -12.33 0.34
N ASN A 216 16.25 -12.52 1.65
CA ASN A 216 17.31 -12.49 2.67
C ASN A 216 18.01 -13.82 2.91
N LEU A 217 17.69 -14.86 2.14
CA LEU A 217 18.26 -16.22 2.28
C LEU A 217 17.98 -16.87 3.65
N GLU A 218 16.94 -16.41 4.36
CA GLU A 218 16.48 -16.97 5.64
C GLU A 218 15.47 -18.11 5.40
N PHE A 219 15.96 -19.21 4.81
CA PHE A 219 15.09 -20.29 4.31
C PHE A 219 14.22 -20.95 5.38
N ASP A 220 14.74 -21.17 6.60
CA ASP A 220 13.95 -21.76 7.70
C ASP A 220 12.79 -20.86 8.11
N LYS A 221 13.00 -19.54 8.13
CA LYS A 221 11.92 -18.59 8.40
C LYS A 221 10.92 -18.53 7.26
N ALA A 222 11.36 -18.63 6.01
CA ALA A 222 10.47 -18.73 4.85
C ALA A 222 9.59 -19.99 4.90
N ILE A 223 10.14 -21.14 5.32
CA ILE A 223 9.38 -22.37 5.54
C ILE A 223 8.35 -22.16 6.65
N SER A 224 8.76 -21.57 7.78
CA SER A 224 7.86 -21.28 8.90
C SER A 224 6.69 -20.37 8.48
N SER A 225 6.98 -19.23 7.83
CA SER A 225 5.95 -18.26 7.42
C SER A 225 5.01 -18.80 6.35
N SER A 226 5.52 -19.56 5.38
CA SER A 226 4.66 -20.19 4.35
C SER A 226 3.80 -21.31 4.94
N THR A 227 4.33 -22.08 5.90
CA THR A 227 3.58 -23.12 6.60
C THR A 227 2.38 -22.55 7.35
N LYS A 228 2.47 -21.33 7.91
CA LYS A 228 1.33 -20.64 8.53
C LYS A 228 0.17 -20.37 7.55
N ILE A 229 0.46 -20.25 6.26
CA ILE A 229 -0.57 -20.12 5.20
C ILE A 229 -1.05 -21.49 4.76
N ILE A 230 -0.14 -22.42 4.49
CA ILE A 230 -0.46 -23.77 3.98
C ILE A 230 -1.34 -24.54 4.96
N ASN A 231 -1.07 -24.42 6.27
CA ASN A 231 -1.85 -25.08 7.32
C ASN A 231 -3.09 -24.27 7.75
N ASN A 232 -3.36 -23.12 7.12
CA ASN A 232 -4.57 -22.36 7.35
C ASN A 232 -5.71 -22.98 6.56
N ASN A 233 -6.75 -23.45 7.26
CA ASN A 233 -7.92 -24.12 6.68
C ASN A 233 -8.76 -23.25 5.72
N LYS A 234 -8.45 -21.96 5.59
CA LYS A 234 -9.07 -21.05 4.61
C LYS A 234 -8.54 -21.20 3.19
N TYR A 235 -7.29 -21.67 3.03
CA TYR A 235 -6.63 -21.75 1.73
C TYR A 235 -6.40 -23.21 1.32
N GLU A 236 -6.66 -23.51 0.05
CA GLU A 236 -6.53 -24.86 -0.48
C GLU A 236 -6.33 -24.80 -2.00
N LEU A 237 -5.49 -25.70 -2.53
CA LEU A 237 -5.38 -25.89 -3.96
C LEU A 237 -6.66 -26.51 -4.52
N ILE A 238 -7.25 -25.87 -5.52
CA ILE A 238 -8.44 -26.38 -6.20
C ILE A 238 -8.01 -27.46 -7.19
N LYS A 239 -8.54 -28.66 -7.01
CA LYS A 239 -8.19 -29.85 -7.83
C LYS A 239 -9.30 -30.25 -8.80
N GLU A 240 -10.51 -29.76 -8.58
CA GLU A 240 -11.71 -30.11 -9.34
C GLU A 240 -12.21 -28.94 -10.20
N ARG A 241 -13.01 -29.24 -11.23
CA ARG A 241 -13.65 -28.24 -12.09
C ARG A 241 -14.54 -27.30 -11.25
N PHE A 242 -14.52 -25.99 -11.55
CA PHE A 242 -15.32 -25.01 -10.82
C PHE A 242 -15.63 -23.73 -11.61
N GLY A 243 -16.64 -22.98 -11.14
CA GLY A 243 -16.93 -21.64 -11.64
C GLY A 243 -17.69 -21.61 -12.97
N ALA A 244 -17.59 -20.48 -13.69
CA ALA A 244 -18.53 -20.13 -14.76
C ALA A 244 -18.57 -21.11 -15.95
N GLU A 245 -17.46 -21.77 -16.25
CA GLU A 245 -17.30 -22.65 -17.42
C GLU A 245 -17.16 -24.13 -17.02
N MET A 246 -17.58 -24.51 -15.80
CA MET A 246 -17.41 -25.88 -15.29
C MET A 246 -18.14 -26.95 -16.11
N GLY A 247 -19.20 -26.57 -16.84
CA GLY A 247 -19.97 -27.46 -17.71
C GLY A 247 -19.32 -27.74 -19.07
N GLU A 248 -18.24 -27.05 -19.43
CA GLU A 248 -17.54 -27.25 -20.69
C GLU A 248 -16.63 -28.48 -20.60
N GLU A 249 -17.00 -29.57 -21.29
CA GLU A 249 -16.31 -30.87 -21.20
C GLU A 249 -14.87 -30.83 -21.71
N ASN A 250 -14.53 -29.90 -22.62
CA ASN A 250 -13.19 -29.76 -23.18
C ASN A 250 -12.23 -28.89 -22.34
N LYS A 251 -12.65 -28.47 -21.13
CA LYS A 251 -11.87 -27.62 -20.22
C LYS A 251 -11.40 -28.41 -19.00
N ASN A 252 -10.47 -27.82 -18.25
CA ASN A 252 -9.89 -28.42 -17.04
C ASN A 252 -9.82 -27.39 -15.90
N VAL A 253 -9.39 -27.85 -14.72
CA VAL A 253 -9.28 -26.98 -13.54
C VAL A 253 -8.32 -25.80 -13.75
N ILE A 254 -7.24 -25.99 -14.53
CA ILE A 254 -6.30 -24.91 -14.86
C ILE A 254 -6.98 -23.83 -15.69
N TRP A 255 -7.83 -24.22 -16.65
CA TRP A 255 -8.64 -23.27 -17.42
C TRP A 255 -9.56 -22.46 -16.50
N ASP A 256 -10.29 -23.16 -15.62
CA ASP A 256 -11.22 -22.56 -14.66
C ASP A 256 -10.51 -21.58 -13.71
N LEU A 257 -9.34 -21.95 -13.19
CA LEU A 257 -8.50 -21.09 -12.33
C LEU A 257 -8.12 -19.78 -13.02
N HIS A 258 -8.01 -19.77 -14.35
CA HIS A 258 -7.58 -18.60 -15.13
C HIS A 258 -8.75 -17.84 -15.79
N ARG A 259 -10.00 -18.16 -15.45
CA ARG A 259 -11.15 -17.33 -15.82
C ARG A 259 -11.29 -16.14 -14.87
N HIS A 260 -11.48 -14.95 -15.42
CA HIS A 260 -11.60 -13.72 -14.64
C HIS A 260 -12.80 -13.73 -13.68
N GLN A 261 -13.88 -14.44 -14.03
CA GLN A 261 -15.05 -14.65 -13.17
C GLN A 261 -14.67 -15.41 -11.90
N ASN A 262 -13.72 -16.33 -12.00
CA ASN A 262 -13.38 -17.33 -10.98
C ASN A 262 -12.28 -16.88 -10.01
N LYS A 263 -11.57 -15.77 -10.29
CA LYS A 263 -10.43 -15.32 -9.47
C LYS A 263 -10.81 -14.88 -8.06
N ASN A 264 -12.00 -14.32 -7.86
CA ASN A 264 -12.40 -13.71 -6.58
C ASN A 264 -13.80 -14.16 -6.13
N ILE A 265 -14.15 -15.43 -6.40
CA ILE A 265 -15.40 -16.04 -5.91
C ILE A 265 -15.10 -16.90 -4.68
N PRO A 266 -16.03 -17.03 -3.71
CA PRO A 266 -15.77 -17.73 -2.46
C PRO A 266 -15.33 -19.20 -2.59
N ILE A 267 -15.69 -19.87 -3.68
CA ILE A 267 -15.30 -21.26 -3.94
C ILE A 267 -13.81 -21.39 -4.32
N ASN A 268 -13.18 -20.32 -4.83
CA ASN A 268 -11.76 -20.32 -5.13
C ASN A 268 -10.96 -20.04 -3.86
N LYS A 269 -10.47 -21.10 -3.22
CA LYS A 269 -9.66 -21.03 -2.01
C LYS A 269 -8.17 -20.76 -2.26
N GLU A 270 -7.73 -20.60 -3.51
CA GLU A 270 -6.32 -20.27 -3.80
C GLU A 270 -6.03 -18.77 -3.66
N THR A 271 -7.08 -17.93 -3.61
CA THR A 271 -6.93 -16.48 -3.61
C THR A 271 -6.59 -15.94 -2.21
N ILE A 272 -5.34 -15.50 -2.04
CA ILE A 272 -4.87 -14.86 -0.81
C ILE A 272 -5.23 -13.37 -0.77
N LEU A 273 -4.90 -12.64 -1.84
CA LEU A 273 -5.21 -11.23 -2.03
C LEU A 273 -5.49 -11.01 -3.52
N ALA A 274 -6.65 -10.42 -3.83
CA ALA A 274 -7.05 -10.09 -5.19
C ALA A 274 -7.38 -8.61 -5.30
N ILE A 275 -7.00 -8.03 -6.44
CA ILE A 275 -7.40 -6.69 -6.87
C ILE A 275 -8.24 -6.90 -8.12
N VAL A 276 -9.45 -6.36 -8.12
CA VAL A 276 -10.44 -6.65 -9.15
C VAL A 276 -10.94 -5.32 -9.73
N ASP A 277 -10.63 -5.11 -11.00
CA ASP A 277 -11.19 -4.04 -11.82
C ASP A 277 -12.13 -4.67 -12.86
N ARG A 278 -13.39 -4.90 -12.45
CA ARG A 278 -14.46 -5.36 -13.34
C ARG A 278 -15.78 -4.72 -12.95
N PHE A 279 -16.52 -4.25 -13.94
CA PHE A 279 -17.81 -3.57 -13.72
C PHE A 279 -18.85 -4.53 -13.11
N GLU A 280 -18.81 -5.81 -13.47
CA GLU A 280 -19.75 -6.85 -13.03
C GLU A 280 -19.39 -7.48 -11.66
N ALA A 281 -18.37 -6.95 -10.96
CA ALA A 281 -18.04 -7.43 -9.62
C ALA A 281 -19.22 -7.17 -8.66
N PRO A 282 -19.55 -8.13 -7.77
CA PRO A 282 -20.51 -7.91 -6.70
C PRO A 282 -20.17 -6.67 -5.87
N ASP A 283 -21.18 -6.03 -5.29
CA ASP A 283 -20.96 -4.94 -4.33
C ASP A 283 -20.04 -5.43 -3.19
N GLY A 284 -18.91 -4.75 -2.99
CA GLY A 284 -17.84 -5.15 -2.05
C GLY A 284 -16.64 -5.87 -2.66
N ALA A 285 -16.65 -6.21 -3.96
CA ALA A 285 -15.50 -6.75 -4.69
C ALA A 285 -14.86 -5.74 -5.66
N ARG A 286 -15.37 -4.50 -5.72
CA ARG A 286 -14.78 -3.39 -6.47
C ARG A 286 -13.74 -2.71 -5.58
N SER A 287 -12.51 -2.58 -6.08
CA SER A 287 -11.42 -1.84 -5.43
C SER A 287 -11.60 -0.33 -5.52
#